data_AF-T1KM43-F1
#
_entry.id   AF-T1KM43-F1
#
_cell.length_a   1.000
_cell.length_b   1.000
_cell.length_c   1.000
_cell.angle_alpha   90.00
_cell.angle_beta   90.00
_cell.angle_gamma   90.00
#
_symmetry.space_group_name_H-M   'P 1'
#
loop_
_entity.id
_entity.type
_entity.pdbx_description
1 polymer ?
#
loop_
_entity_poly.entity_id
_entity_poly.type
_entity_poly.pdbx_seq_one_letter_code
_entity_poly.pdbx_strand_id
1 'polypeptide(L)'
;MDSSKHGAIQGLPRESFYLATKVGRNHQCQFDYSPRGVRESFETSLRNLRVESVDLVTIHDYLVTFSISLHFSFTQKYEYFSISEQYRREGKLRYIGCSGYPLEPLVNLTELAKGRLDTCLSYARMTLFNTDLMSSPLINNSSIGLINASPLGCGLLTPDVLSDPPVPYWHPASPDLVAACQKAAQLCLKEGVNLAKIATNFSLTKCPKAALHLIGMISPAQLENNLSVLKGGLTDQESRIQTEISQMFKGVKTHWEGVEITKYRQDPKKFADNLLYGPQE
;
A
#
# COMPACT_ATOMS: atom_id res chain seq x y z
N MET A 1 29.72 21.50 11.37
CA MET A 1 29.06 20.94 10.16
C MET A 1 27.80 20.25 10.64
N ASP A 2 26.66 20.73 10.17
CA ASP A 2 25.32 20.35 10.64
C ASP A 2 24.98 18.92 10.19
N SER A 3 24.83 18.01 11.16
CA SER A 3 24.51 16.59 10.96
C SER A 3 23.04 16.35 10.58
N SER A 4 22.22 17.40 10.40
CA SER A 4 20.77 17.28 10.17
C SER A 4 20.33 17.09 8.71
N LYS A 5 21.23 16.92 7.74
CA LYS A 5 20.88 16.96 6.28
C LYS A 5 21.47 15.85 5.41
N HIS A 6 21.77 14.68 5.95
CA HIS A 6 22.11 13.52 5.11
C HIS A 6 20.85 12.67 4.92
N GLY A 7 20.50 12.37 3.66
CA GLY A 7 19.38 11.48 3.35
C GLY A 7 19.60 10.10 3.98
N ALA A 8 18.55 9.38 4.36
CA ALA A 8 18.64 8.14 5.14
C ALA A 8 19.54 7.04 4.53
N ILE A 9 19.79 7.10 3.21
CA ILE A 9 20.61 6.15 2.45
C ILE A 9 21.96 6.73 2.00
N GLN A 10 22.26 7.99 2.32
CA GLN A 10 23.46 8.66 1.86
C GLN A 10 24.70 8.08 2.55
N GLY A 11 25.67 7.62 1.75
CA GLY A 11 26.89 6.99 2.25
C GLY A 11 26.77 5.49 2.52
N LEU A 12 25.58 4.90 2.36
CA LEU A 12 25.41 3.45 2.38
C LEU A 12 25.81 2.85 1.01
N PRO A 13 26.44 1.66 0.97
CA PRO A 13 26.71 0.95 -0.28
C PRO A 13 25.42 0.69 -1.06
N ARG A 14 25.39 1.00 -2.36
CA ARG A 14 24.16 0.93 -3.18
C ARG A 14 23.57 -0.48 -3.25
N GLU A 15 24.43 -1.49 -3.17
CA GLU A 15 24.11 -2.91 -3.18
C GLU A 15 23.53 -3.43 -1.86
N SER A 16 23.58 -2.65 -0.78
CA SER A 16 23.08 -3.08 0.55
C SER A 16 21.58 -2.87 0.74
N PHE A 17 20.88 -2.28 -0.24
CA PHE A 17 19.44 -2.03 -0.19
C PHE A 17 18.80 -2.04 -1.58
N TYR A 18 17.49 -2.27 -1.61
CA TYR A 18 16.67 -2.10 -2.81
C TYR A 18 15.89 -0.78 -2.72
N LEU A 19 15.89 0.01 -3.79
CA LEU A 19 15.08 1.23 -3.92
C LEU A 19 13.86 0.99 -4.79
N ALA A 20 12.69 1.15 -4.19
CA ALA A 20 11.42 1.19 -4.89
C ALA A 20 10.82 2.60 -4.82
N THR A 21 10.41 3.15 -5.96
CA THR A 21 9.65 4.41 -6.04
C THR A 21 8.37 4.22 -6.85
N LYS A 22 7.52 5.25 -6.90
CA LYS A 22 6.25 5.23 -7.61
C LYS A 22 6.11 6.44 -8.53
N VAL A 23 5.34 6.28 -9.59
CA VAL A 23 5.00 7.34 -10.57
C VAL A 23 3.49 7.39 -10.81
N GLY A 24 3.01 8.47 -11.40
CA GLY A 24 1.61 8.62 -11.81
C GLY A 24 0.72 9.36 -10.81
N ARG A 25 1.05 9.33 -9.52
CA ARG A 25 0.43 10.15 -8.48
C ARG A 25 1.48 11.08 -7.86
N ASN A 26 1.28 12.39 -7.96
CA ASN A 26 2.21 13.37 -7.40
C ASN A 26 1.94 13.65 -5.91
N HIS A 27 2.80 14.46 -5.28
CA HIS A 27 2.73 14.83 -3.86
C HIS A 27 1.45 15.61 -3.49
N GLN A 28 0.76 16.16 -4.49
CA GLN A 28 -0.51 16.87 -4.37
C GLN A 28 -1.70 15.93 -4.62
N CYS A 29 -1.50 14.60 -4.64
CA CYS A 29 -2.53 13.63 -5.01
C CYS A 29 -3.18 13.87 -6.39
N GLN A 30 -2.52 14.62 -7.28
CA GLN A 30 -2.93 14.74 -8.67
C GLN A 30 -2.37 13.56 -9.44
N PHE A 31 -3.17 13.08 -10.39
CA PHE A 31 -2.84 11.94 -11.21
C PHE A 31 -2.40 12.42 -12.59
N ASP A 32 -1.15 12.17 -12.95
CA ASP A 32 -0.61 12.39 -14.29
C ASP A 32 0.13 11.16 -14.76
N TYR A 33 -0.58 10.38 -15.56
CA TYR A 33 -0.07 9.15 -16.16
C TYR A 33 0.36 9.33 -17.61
N SER A 34 0.35 10.57 -18.10
CA SER A 34 0.83 10.86 -19.44
C SER A 34 2.30 10.47 -19.57
N PRO A 35 2.79 10.21 -20.79
CA PRO A 35 4.21 9.96 -21.04
C PRO A 35 5.13 11.02 -20.45
N ARG A 36 4.67 12.28 -20.43
CA ARG A 36 5.40 13.39 -19.85
C ARG A 36 5.42 13.29 -18.33
N GLY A 37 4.26 13.13 -17.69
CA GLY A 37 4.12 13.02 -16.24
C GLY A 37 4.92 11.85 -15.66
N VAL A 38 4.88 10.69 -16.30
CA VAL A 38 5.67 9.50 -15.90
C VAL A 38 7.17 9.80 -15.92
N ARG A 39 7.68 10.39 -17.01
CA ARG A 39 9.10 10.75 -17.12
C ARG A 39 9.51 11.81 -16.09
N GLU A 40 8.73 12.88 -15.98
CA GLU A 40 9.01 13.95 -15.01
C GLU A 40 8.99 13.45 -13.57
N SER A 41 8.03 12.59 -13.22
CA SER A 41 7.91 11.97 -11.89
C SER A 41 9.08 11.03 -11.59
N PHE A 42 9.49 10.21 -12.55
CA PHE A 42 10.63 9.30 -12.40
C PHE A 42 11.95 10.06 -12.23
N GLU A 43 12.25 11.00 -13.13
CA GLU A 43 13.48 11.81 -13.06
C GLU A 43 13.53 12.69 -11.80
N THR A 44 12.37 13.16 -11.32
CA THR A 44 12.28 13.84 -10.02
C THR A 44 12.60 12.91 -8.86
N SER A 45 12.16 11.64 -8.91
CA SER A 45 12.51 10.65 -7.90
C SER A 45 14.02 10.41 -7.84
N LEU A 46 14.69 10.27 -8.99
CA LEU A 46 16.14 10.10 -9.06
C LEU A 46 16.88 11.30 -8.43
N ARG A 47 16.45 12.53 -8.75
CA ARG A 47 17.02 13.75 -8.16
C ARG A 47 16.81 13.82 -6.64
N ASN A 48 15.61 13.54 -6.15
CA ASN A 48 15.28 13.63 -4.73
C ASN A 48 16.01 12.57 -3.91
N LEU A 49 16.11 11.35 -4.43
CA LEU A 49 16.84 10.25 -3.80
C LEU A 49 18.36 10.37 -3.99
N ARG A 50 18.81 11.26 -4.90
CA ARG A 50 20.21 11.46 -5.27
C ARG A 50 20.87 10.17 -5.76
N VAL A 51 20.18 9.47 -6.65
CA VAL A 51 20.64 8.21 -7.26
C VAL A 51 20.48 8.26 -8.77
N GLU A 52 21.29 7.47 -9.46
CA GLU A 52 21.22 7.33 -10.93
C GLU A 52 20.22 6.24 -11.36
N SER A 53 19.92 5.29 -10.46
CA SER A 53 19.03 4.17 -10.74
C SER A 53 18.25 3.69 -9.51
N VAL A 54 17.06 3.15 -9.76
CA VAL A 54 16.20 2.49 -8.77
C VAL A 54 15.99 1.03 -9.15
N ASP A 55 15.71 0.19 -8.15
CA ASP A 55 15.44 -1.22 -8.39
C ASP A 55 14.03 -1.43 -8.93
N LEU A 56 13.04 -0.72 -8.41
CA LEU A 56 11.64 -0.88 -8.80
C LEU A 56 10.96 0.48 -9.02
N VAL A 57 10.24 0.61 -10.12
CA VAL A 57 9.28 1.69 -10.33
C VAL A 57 7.89 1.11 -10.44
N THR A 58 6.96 1.66 -9.66
CA THR A 58 5.58 1.18 -9.62
C THR A 58 4.63 2.26 -10.11
N ILE A 59 3.75 1.96 -11.08
CA ILE A 59 2.63 2.86 -11.37
C ILE A 59 1.68 2.88 -10.16
N HIS A 60 1.53 4.06 -9.56
CA HIS A 60 0.83 4.26 -8.28
C HIS A 60 -0.68 4.30 -8.48
N ASP A 61 -1.44 3.56 -7.69
CA ASP A 61 -2.91 3.65 -7.61
C ASP A 61 -3.58 3.70 -8.98
N TYR A 62 -3.17 2.79 -9.86
CA TYR A 62 -3.49 2.75 -11.30
C TYR A 62 -5.01 2.84 -11.62
N LEU A 63 -5.89 2.72 -10.62
CA LEU A 63 -7.32 2.43 -10.78
C LEU A 63 -8.27 3.35 -10.02
N VAL A 64 -7.79 4.31 -9.20
CA VAL A 64 -8.65 5.45 -8.83
C VAL A 64 -9.15 6.14 -10.11
N THR A 65 -8.33 6.14 -11.16
CA THR A 65 -8.63 6.64 -12.51
C THR A 65 -9.62 5.79 -13.33
N PHE A 66 -9.69 4.47 -13.17
CA PHE A 66 -10.48 3.59 -14.06
C PHE A 66 -11.99 3.74 -13.87
N SER A 67 -12.46 3.90 -12.64
CA SER A 67 -13.89 4.06 -12.35
C SER A 67 -14.38 5.51 -12.40
N ILE A 68 -13.46 6.46 -12.49
CA ILE A 68 -13.71 7.90 -12.39
C ILE A 68 -13.85 8.58 -13.78
N SER A 69 -13.67 7.86 -14.89
CA SER A 69 -13.71 8.45 -16.25
C SER A 69 -12.63 9.53 -16.47
N LEU A 70 -11.52 9.45 -15.72
CA LEU A 70 -10.29 10.09 -16.15
C LEU A 70 -9.78 9.25 -17.31
N HIS A 71 -9.67 9.88 -18.49
CA HIS A 71 -9.35 9.28 -19.78
C HIS A 71 -7.96 8.61 -19.80
N PHE A 72 -7.79 7.51 -19.06
CA PHE A 72 -6.70 6.59 -19.21
C PHE A 72 -7.03 5.69 -20.39
N SER A 73 -6.91 6.27 -21.60
CA SER A 73 -7.06 5.54 -22.85
C SER A 73 -6.09 4.33 -22.84
N PHE A 74 -6.48 3.27 -23.54
CA PHE A 74 -5.60 2.10 -23.73
C PHE A 74 -4.18 2.49 -24.14
N THR A 75 -3.99 3.59 -24.89
CA THR A 75 -2.70 4.12 -25.31
C THR A 75 -1.77 4.50 -24.15
N GLN A 76 -2.25 5.18 -23.11
CA GLN A 76 -1.39 5.58 -21.97
C GLN A 76 -0.84 4.37 -21.20
N LYS A 77 -1.53 3.21 -21.26
CA LYS A 77 -1.09 1.97 -20.59
C LYS A 77 0.19 1.46 -21.23
N TYR A 78 0.19 1.40 -22.57
CA TYR A 78 1.34 0.97 -23.34
C TYR A 78 2.52 1.93 -23.16
N GLU A 79 2.25 3.22 -22.99
CA GLU A 79 3.29 4.24 -22.83
C GLU A 79 4.05 4.11 -21.51
N TYR A 80 3.37 3.88 -20.37
CA TYR A 80 4.06 3.62 -19.09
C TYR A 80 5.05 2.46 -19.20
N PHE A 81 4.60 1.33 -19.76
CA PHE A 81 5.47 0.16 -19.92
C PHE A 81 6.61 0.43 -20.89
N SER A 82 6.35 1.09 -22.01
CA SER A 82 7.40 1.42 -23.00
C SER A 82 8.46 2.37 -22.44
N ILE A 83 8.06 3.37 -21.66
CA ILE A 83 8.98 4.29 -20.96
C ILE A 83 9.80 3.53 -19.91
N SER A 84 9.15 2.69 -19.11
CA SER A 84 9.84 1.92 -18.07
C SER A 84 10.83 0.92 -18.67
N GLU A 85 10.47 0.25 -19.77
CA GLU A 85 11.38 -0.62 -20.51
C GLU A 85 12.55 0.14 -21.12
N GLN A 86 12.33 1.38 -21.60
CA GLN A 86 13.40 2.25 -22.05
C GLN A 86 14.37 2.56 -20.90
N TYR A 87 13.88 2.99 -19.74
CA TYR A 87 14.72 3.23 -18.57
C TYR A 87 15.46 1.98 -18.09
N ARG A 88 14.87 0.80 -18.27
CA ARG A 88 15.55 -0.47 -18.00
C ARG A 88 16.72 -0.71 -18.97
N ARG A 89 16.55 -0.44 -20.27
CA ARG A 89 17.64 -0.52 -21.26
C ARG A 89 18.74 0.52 -21.00
N GLU A 90 18.37 1.68 -20.47
CA GLU A 90 19.32 2.75 -20.08
C GLU A 90 20.03 2.47 -18.75
N GLY A 91 19.69 1.39 -18.04
CA GLY A 91 20.29 1.04 -16.74
C GLY A 91 19.78 1.86 -15.54
N LYS A 92 18.77 2.71 -15.75
CA LYS A 92 18.14 3.53 -14.69
C LYS A 92 17.12 2.76 -13.84
N LEU A 93 16.67 1.60 -14.31
CA LEU A 93 15.61 0.80 -13.71
C LEU A 93 15.91 -0.70 -13.83
N ARG A 94 15.54 -1.50 -12.82
CA ARG A 94 15.64 -2.97 -12.90
C ARG A 94 14.29 -3.66 -13.11
N TYR A 95 13.28 -3.29 -12.34
CA TYR A 95 11.97 -3.93 -12.29
C TYR A 95 10.81 -2.94 -12.47
N ILE A 96 9.72 -3.40 -13.07
CA ILE A 96 8.52 -2.63 -13.38
C ILE A 96 7.36 -3.19 -12.55
N GLY A 97 6.61 -2.31 -11.88
CA GLY A 97 5.53 -2.69 -10.97
C GLY A 97 4.23 -1.95 -11.21
N CYS A 98 3.15 -2.47 -10.64
CA CYS A 98 1.88 -1.79 -10.54
C CYS A 98 1.34 -1.86 -9.12
N SER A 99 0.46 -0.93 -8.75
CA SER A 99 -0.19 -0.92 -7.45
C SER A 99 -1.63 -0.47 -7.54
N GLY A 100 -2.45 -0.95 -6.62
CA GLY A 100 -3.84 -0.55 -6.50
C GLY A 100 -4.56 -1.21 -5.33
N TYR A 101 -5.72 -0.65 -5.01
CA TYR A 101 -6.60 -1.19 -3.98
C TYR A 101 -7.55 -2.28 -4.52
N PRO A 102 -8.33 -2.03 -5.60
CA PRO A 102 -9.28 -3.02 -6.08
C PRO A 102 -8.53 -4.21 -6.71
N LEU A 103 -8.95 -5.43 -6.38
CA LEU A 103 -8.24 -6.63 -6.83
C LEU A 103 -8.49 -6.96 -8.31
N GLU A 104 -9.74 -6.84 -8.77
CA GLU A 104 -10.12 -7.21 -10.14
C GLU A 104 -9.28 -6.48 -11.20
N PRO A 105 -9.10 -5.15 -11.16
CA PRO A 105 -8.38 -4.50 -12.24
C PRO A 105 -6.86 -4.64 -12.11
N LEU A 106 -6.34 -5.03 -10.93
CA LEU A 106 -4.96 -5.52 -10.81
C LEU A 106 -4.79 -6.84 -11.55
N VAL A 107 -5.70 -7.81 -11.39
CA VAL A 107 -5.71 -9.07 -12.15
C VAL A 107 -5.68 -8.77 -13.65
N ASN A 108 -6.61 -7.93 -14.12
CA ASN A 108 -6.70 -7.56 -15.54
C ASN A 108 -5.40 -6.91 -16.06
N LEU A 109 -4.76 -6.05 -15.27
CA LEU A 109 -3.49 -5.44 -15.66
C LEU A 109 -2.36 -6.47 -15.73
N THR A 110 -2.26 -7.39 -14.76
CA THR A 110 -1.22 -8.42 -14.77
C THR A 110 -1.31 -9.34 -15.98
N GLU A 111 -2.53 -9.66 -16.43
CA GLU A 111 -2.74 -10.45 -17.65
C GLU A 111 -2.43 -9.64 -18.92
N LEU A 112 -2.88 -8.37 -18.99
CA LEU A 112 -2.62 -7.50 -20.14
C LEU A 112 -1.12 -7.21 -20.33
N ALA A 113 -0.38 -7.07 -19.23
CA ALA A 113 1.04 -6.72 -19.22
C ALA A 113 1.96 -7.93 -18.98
N LYS A 114 1.48 -9.14 -19.26
CA LYS A 114 2.23 -10.38 -19.05
C LYS A 114 3.59 -10.33 -19.73
N GLY A 115 4.65 -10.59 -18.97
CA GLY A 115 6.05 -10.52 -19.42
C GLY A 115 6.67 -9.11 -19.45
N ARG A 116 5.90 -8.06 -19.13
CA ARG A 116 6.38 -6.66 -19.03
C ARG A 116 6.36 -6.13 -17.61
N LEU A 117 5.57 -6.75 -16.73
CA LEU A 117 5.42 -6.42 -15.33
C LEU A 117 6.16 -7.46 -14.47
N ASP A 118 6.91 -7.00 -13.47
CA ASP A 118 7.66 -7.85 -12.55
C ASP A 118 6.96 -7.96 -11.19
N THR A 119 6.26 -6.92 -10.74
CA THR A 119 5.59 -6.89 -9.43
C THR A 119 4.18 -6.31 -9.48
N CYS A 120 3.33 -6.77 -8.56
CA CYS A 120 1.99 -6.22 -8.36
C CYS A 120 1.77 -6.03 -6.86
N LEU A 121 1.47 -4.79 -6.45
CA LEU A 121 1.23 -4.43 -5.06
C LEU A 121 -0.26 -4.27 -4.81
N SER A 122 -0.80 -5.11 -3.93
CA SER A 122 -2.13 -4.92 -3.33
C SER A 122 -1.96 -4.46 -1.89
N TYR A 123 -2.76 -3.49 -1.46
CA TYR A 123 -2.70 -2.98 -0.08
C TYR A 123 -4.01 -3.14 0.66
N ALA A 124 -3.94 -3.50 1.94
CA ALA A 124 -5.09 -3.65 2.84
C ALA A 124 -6.18 -4.64 2.35
N ARG A 125 -5.83 -5.59 1.47
CA ARG A 125 -6.69 -6.72 1.02
C ARG A 125 -6.29 -8.08 1.64
N MET A 126 -5.27 -8.07 2.50
CA MET A 126 -4.85 -9.19 3.35
C MET A 126 -4.48 -8.66 4.74
N THR A 127 -5.49 -8.44 5.56
CA THR A 127 -5.43 -7.93 6.94
C THR A 127 -6.21 -8.86 7.86
N LEU A 128 -6.21 -8.59 9.16
CA LEU A 128 -7.00 -9.36 10.14
C LEU A 128 -8.51 -9.31 9.87
N PHE A 129 -9.00 -8.26 9.21
CA PHE A 129 -10.41 -8.08 8.88
C PHE A 129 -10.75 -8.44 7.42
N ASN A 130 -9.78 -8.45 6.49
CA ASN A 130 -10.03 -8.73 5.08
C ASN A 130 -9.03 -9.72 4.50
N THR A 131 -9.52 -10.80 3.90
CA THR A 131 -8.66 -11.83 3.28
C THR A 131 -8.94 -12.00 1.79
N ASP A 132 -9.54 -11.00 1.13
CA ASP A 132 -10.01 -11.13 -0.25
C ASP A 132 -8.86 -11.41 -1.23
N LEU A 133 -7.64 -10.94 -0.92
CA LEU A 133 -6.44 -11.24 -1.71
C LEU A 133 -6.19 -12.75 -1.85
N MET A 134 -6.54 -13.55 -0.83
CA MET A 134 -6.35 -15.01 -0.87
C MET A 134 -7.28 -15.72 -1.85
N SER A 135 -8.41 -15.09 -2.18
CA SER A 135 -9.35 -15.57 -3.20
C SER A 135 -9.05 -14.99 -4.59
N SER A 136 -8.10 -14.06 -4.70
CA SER A 136 -7.73 -13.43 -5.96
C SER A 136 -6.82 -14.33 -6.80
N PRO A 137 -6.98 -14.37 -8.14
CA PRO A 137 -6.01 -15.00 -9.05
C PRO A 137 -4.58 -14.51 -8.87
N LEU A 138 -4.37 -13.28 -8.36
CA LEU A 138 -3.04 -12.72 -8.09
C LEU A 138 -2.17 -13.63 -7.21
N ILE A 139 -2.77 -14.35 -6.25
CA ILE A 139 -2.03 -15.20 -5.31
C ILE A 139 -1.35 -16.41 -5.98
N ASN A 140 -1.83 -16.79 -7.17
CA ASN A 140 -1.32 -17.91 -7.95
C ASN A 140 -0.62 -17.46 -9.24
N ASN A 141 -0.48 -16.15 -9.47
CA ASN A 141 0.21 -15.64 -10.64
C ASN A 141 1.74 -15.74 -10.46
N SER A 142 2.29 -16.88 -10.89
CA SER A 142 3.74 -17.17 -10.79
C SER A 142 4.64 -16.26 -11.61
N SER A 143 4.09 -15.47 -12.54
CA SER A 143 4.86 -14.54 -13.37
C SER A 143 5.09 -13.18 -12.70
N ILE A 144 4.49 -12.94 -11.53
CA ILE A 144 4.51 -11.66 -10.83
C ILE A 144 4.96 -11.84 -9.38
N GLY A 145 5.90 -11.02 -8.93
CA GLY A 145 6.19 -10.83 -7.52
C GLY A 145 5.05 -10.08 -6.83
N LEU A 146 4.17 -10.81 -6.15
CA LEU A 146 3.07 -10.21 -5.38
C LEU A 146 3.63 -9.50 -4.14
N ILE A 147 3.33 -8.21 -4.01
CA ILE A 147 3.62 -7.42 -2.81
C ILE A 147 2.32 -7.24 -2.02
N ASN A 148 2.27 -7.79 -0.82
CA ASN A 148 1.18 -7.55 0.13
C ASN A 148 1.53 -6.36 1.02
N ALA A 149 0.80 -5.26 0.89
CA ALA A 149 1.07 -4.02 1.62
C ALA A 149 -0.03 -3.70 2.64
N SER A 150 0.32 -2.86 3.60
CA SER A 150 -0.60 -2.37 4.63
C SER A 150 -1.33 -3.50 5.39
N PRO A 151 -0.62 -4.51 5.95
CA PRO A 151 -1.25 -5.56 6.74
C PRO A 151 -1.98 -5.02 7.98
N LEU A 152 -1.60 -3.81 8.43
CA LEU A 152 -2.24 -3.07 9.52
C LEU A 152 -3.51 -2.31 9.08
N GLY A 153 -4.01 -2.53 7.87
CA GLY A 153 -5.23 -1.88 7.38
C GLY A 153 -5.13 -0.36 7.32
N CYS A 154 -3.99 0.16 6.83
CA CYS A 154 -3.71 1.60 6.78
C CYS A 154 -3.77 2.31 8.15
N GLY A 155 -3.45 1.61 9.23
CA GLY A 155 -3.41 2.14 10.59
C GLY A 155 -4.58 1.70 11.47
N LEU A 156 -5.65 1.16 10.89
CA LEU A 156 -6.81 0.68 11.64
C LEU A 156 -6.49 -0.41 12.67
N LEU A 157 -5.54 -1.30 12.37
CA LEU A 157 -5.13 -2.40 13.25
C LEU A 157 -3.94 -1.99 14.14
N THR A 158 -4.01 -0.79 14.71
CA THR A 158 -3.01 -0.26 15.65
C THR A 158 -3.70 0.37 16.87
N PRO A 159 -3.00 0.57 17.99
CA PRO A 159 -3.55 1.28 19.14
C PRO A 159 -4.02 2.71 18.82
N ASP A 160 -3.49 3.34 17.77
CA ASP A 160 -3.82 4.72 17.37
C ASP A 160 -5.30 4.88 16.99
N VAL A 161 -6.01 3.80 16.67
CA VAL A 161 -7.46 3.83 16.40
C VAL A 161 -8.29 4.23 17.63
N LEU A 162 -7.68 4.23 18.82
CA LEU A 162 -8.27 4.71 20.08
C LEU A 162 -8.08 6.21 20.32
N SER A 163 -7.30 6.90 19.48
CA SER A 163 -7.13 8.35 19.54
C SER A 163 -8.38 9.12 19.07
N ASP A 164 -8.37 10.44 19.26
CA ASP A 164 -9.40 11.35 18.76
C ASP A 164 -8.76 12.39 17.81
N PRO A 165 -9.10 12.40 16.50
CA PRO A 165 -9.97 11.44 15.82
C PRO A 165 -9.32 10.05 15.69
N PRO A 166 -10.12 8.96 15.56
CA PRO A 166 -9.60 7.58 15.53
C PRO A 166 -8.89 7.22 14.22
N VAL A 167 -9.15 7.96 13.15
CA VAL A 167 -8.46 7.84 11.87
C VAL A 167 -8.30 9.23 11.26
N PRO A 168 -7.29 9.44 10.40
CA PRO A 168 -7.21 10.65 9.61
C PRO A 168 -8.46 10.86 8.76
N TYR A 169 -8.83 12.12 8.52
CA TYR A 169 -10.05 12.49 7.78
C TYR A 169 -10.16 11.85 6.38
N TRP A 170 -9.02 11.54 5.75
CA TRP A 170 -8.95 10.97 4.42
C TRP A 170 -9.24 9.47 4.41
N HIS A 171 -9.26 8.80 5.56
CA HIS A 171 -9.38 7.35 5.62
C HIS A 171 -10.78 6.89 5.13
N PRO A 172 -10.87 6.00 4.14
CA PRO A 172 -12.13 5.61 3.51
C PRO A 172 -12.92 4.52 4.27
N ALA A 173 -12.54 4.21 5.51
CA ALA A 173 -13.15 3.13 6.27
C ALA A 173 -14.55 3.53 6.73
N SER A 174 -15.47 2.56 6.80
CA SER A 174 -16.79 2.83 7.37
C SER A 174 -16.69 3.03 8.89
N PRO A 175 -17.62 3.81 9.49
CA PRO A 175 -17.71 3.93 10.94
C PRO A 175 -17.79 2.57 11.65
N ASP A 176 -18.51 1.60 11.08
CA ASP A 176 -18.62 0.25 11.64
C ASP A 176 -17.28 -0.49 11.67
N LEU A 177 -16.46 -0.34 10.63
CA LEU A 177 -15.14 -0.94 10.57
C LEU A 177 -14.19 -0.28 11.58
N VAL A 178 -14.23 1.05 11.70
CA VAL A 178 -13.47 1.79 12.72
C VAL A 178 -13.88 1.33 14.12
N ALA A 179 -15.18 1.24 14.40
CA ALA A 179 -15.69 0.79 15.70
C ALA A 179 -15.29 -0.67 16.02
N ALA A 180 -15.28 -1.57 15.03
CA ALA A 180 -14.78 -2.93 15.21
C ALA A 180 -13.27 -2.95 15.52
N CYS A 181 -12.48 -2.11 14.85
CA CYS A 181 -11.05 -1.96 15.12
C CYS A 181 -10.78 -1.37 16.51
N GLN A 182 -11.61 -0.42 16.97
CA GLN A 182 -11.54 0.11 18.34
C GLN A 182 -11.81 -0.97 19.39
N LYS A 183 -12.84 -1.81 19.19
CA LYS A 183 -13.10 -2.96 20.07
C LYS A 183 -11.92 -3.92 20.13
N ALA A 184 -11.31 -4.22 18.98
CA ALA A 184 -10.11 -5.05 18.90
C ALA A 184 -8.91 -4.45 19.64
N ALA A 185 -8.68 -3.14 19.47
CA ALA A 185 -7.62 -2.41 20.15
C ALA A 185 -7.84 -2.34 21.67
N GLN A 186 -9.07 -2.12 22.12
CA GLN A 186 -9.45 -2.14 23.54
C GLN A 186 -9.21 -3.52 24.18
N LEU A 187 -9.58 -4.60 23.48
CA LEU A 187 -9.30 -5.95 23.95
C LEU A 187 -7.79 -6.19 24.07
N CYS A 188 -7.01 -5.83 23.05
CA CYS A 188 -5.55 -5.98 23.09
C CYS A 188 -4.94 -5.20 24.26
N LEU A 189 -5.39 -3.97 24.49
CA LEU A 189 -4.92 -3.12 25.58
C LEU A 189 -5.24 -3.74 26.95
N LYS A 190 -6.47 -4.25 27.13
CA LYS A 190 -6.90 -4.93 28.36
C LYS A 190 -6.06 -6.18 28.65
N GLU A 191 -5.75 -6.95 27.62
CA GLU A 191 -5.03 -8.23 27.72
C GLU A 191 -3.50 -8.05 27.73
N GLY A 192 -3.00 -6.81 27.58
CA GLY A 192 -1.57 -6.51 27.57
C GLY A 192 -0.84 -7.02 26.33
N VAL A 193 -1.54 -7.16 25.20
CA VAL A 193 -0.97 -7.63 23.92
C VAL A 193 -0.96 -6.52 22.86
N ASN A 194 -0.15 -6.67 21.82
CA ASN A 194 -0.01 -5.66 20.76
C ASN A 194 -0.85 -6.02 19.53
N LEU A 195 -1.88 -5.21 19.22
CA LEU A 195 -2.75 -5.40 18.06
C LEU A 195 -1.97 -5.41 16.73
N ALA A 196 -0.99 -4.53 16.57
CA ALA A 196 -0.21 -4.45 15.35
C ALA A 196 0.66 -5.71 15.14
N LYS A 197 1.18 -6.29 16.23
CA LYS A 197 1.90 -7.57 16.17
C LYS A 197 0.99 -8.70 15.68
N ILE A 198 -0.21 -8.80 16.27
CA ILE A 198 -1.22 -9.79 15.91
C ILE A 198 -1.63 -9.64 14.44
N ALA A 199 -1.95 -8.41 14.00
CA ALA A 199 -2.37 -8.13 12.63
C ALA A 199 -1.28 -8.43 11.60
N THR A 200 -0.03 -8.03 11.88
CA THR A 200 1.12 -8.35 11.03
C THR A 200 1.32 -9.86 10.95
N ASN A 201 1.34 -10.58 12.08
CA ASN A 201 1.49 -12.04 12.06
C ASN A 201 0.39 -12.73 11.27
N PHE A 202 -0.88 -12.32 11.45
CA PHE A 202 -1.99 -12.88 10.70
C PHE A 202 -1.78 -12.74 9.19
N SER A 203 -1.43 -11.53 8.73
CA SER A 203 -1.24 -11.27 7.31
C SER A 203 -0.08 -12.09 6.71
N LEU A 204 1.06 -12.14 7.42
CA LEU A 204 2.25 -12.88 7.00
C LEU A 204 1.97 -14.39 6.90
N THR A 205 1.34 -14.96 7.93
CA THR A 205 1.05 -16.40 7.99
C THR A 205 -0.05 -16.83 7.02
N LYS A 206 -1.04 -15.97 6.74
CA LYS A 206 -2.13 -16.29 5.81
C LYS A 206 -1.77 -16.10 4.35
N CYS A 207 -0.78 -15.26 4.04
CA CYS A 207 -0.32 -15.01 2.68
C CYS A 207 1.17 -15.35 2.49
N PRO A 208 1.54 -16.65 2.62
CA PRO A 208 2.93 -17.08 2.48
C PRO A 208 3.42 -17.03 1.03
N LYS A 209 2.51 -16.90 0.05
CA LYS A 209 2.84 -16.82 -1.39
C LYS A 209 3.21 -15.40 -1.85
N ALA A 210 2.99 -14.37 -1.03
CA ALA A 210 3.47 -13.04 -1.36
C ALA A 210 5.01 -13.04 -1.37
N ALA A 211 5.60 -12.44 -2.41
CA ALA A 211 7.05 -12.30 -2.52
C ALA A 211 7.59 -11.28 -1.50
N LEU A 212 6.77 -10.29 -1.12
CA LEU A 212 7.13 -9.26 -0.15
C LEU A 212 5.90 -8.85 0.67
N HIS A 213 6.11 -8.67 1.98
CA HIS A 213 5.16 -7.99 2.86
C HIS A 213 5.68 -6.59 3.17
N LEU A 214 4.97 -5.55 2.72
CA LEU A 214 5.34 -4.15 2.91
C LEU A 214 4.63 -3.57 4.13
N ILE A 215 5.41 -3.31 5.18
CA ILE A 215 4.93 -2.84 6.49
C ILE A 215 5.56 -1.49 6.80
N GLY A 216 4.72 -0.52 7.17
CA GLY A 216 5.18 0.80 7.59
C GLY A 216 5.67 0.80 9.04
N MET A 217 6.63 1.67 9.33
CA MET A 217 7.13 1.94 10.68
C MET A 217 7.72 3.35 10.73
N ILE A 218 7.45 4.08 11.80
CA ILE A 218 7.93 5.44 12.03
C ILE A 218 8.80 5.57 13.29
N SER A 219 8.96 4.48 14.05
CA SER A 219 9.79 4.45 15.25
C SER A 219 10.58 3.13 15.36
N PRO A 220 11.73 3.14 16.07
CA PRO A 220 12.46 1.90 16.36
C PRO A 220 11.62 0.85 17.09
N ALA A 221 10.70 1.27 17.97
CA ALA A 221 9.80 0.36 18.66
C ALA A 221 8.85 -0.38 17.70
N GLN A 222 8.35 0.30 16.66
CA GLN A 222 7.54 -0.34 15.61
C GLN A 222 8.38 -1.29 14.74
N LEU A 223 9.64 -0.93 14.44
CA LEU A 223 10.58 -1.83 13.75
C LEU A 223 10.78 -3.12 14.56
N GLU A 224 11.12 -3.02 15.85
CA GLU A 224 11.31 -4.19 16.71
C GLU A 224 10.03 -5.04 16.83
N ASN A 225 8.86 -4.39 16.90
CA ASN A 225 7.60 -5.11 16.88
C ASN A 225 7.41 -5.93 15.60
N ASN A 226 7.67 -5.33 14.43
CA ASN A 226 7.60 -6.02 13.14
C ASN A 226 8.62 -7.17 13.05
N LEU A 227 9.85 -6.96 13.52
CA LEU A 227 10.89 -8.00 13.56
C LEU A 227 10.55 -9.15 14.51
N SER A 228 9.88 -8.86 15.63
CA SER A 228 9.46 -9.89 16.60
C SER A 228 8.51 -10.91 15.99
N VAL A 229 7.63 -10.47 15.09
CA VAL A 229 6.72 -11.36 14.35
C VAL A 229 7.51 -12.33 13.48
N LEU A 230 8.50 -11.82 12.73
CA LEU A 230 9.32 -12.65 11.85
C LEU A 230 10.19 -13.65 12.62
N LYS A 231 10.68 -13.27 13.80
CA LYS A 231 11.60 -14.09 14.61
C LYS A 231 10.89 -15.09 15.50
N GLY A 232 9.70 -14.76 16.00
CA GLY A 232 9.06 -15.52 17.09
C GLY A 232 7.55 -15.74 16.96
N GLY A 233 6.88 -15.19 15.95
CA GLY A 233 5.44 -15.34 15.77
C GLY A 233 4.62 -14.78 16.94
N LEU A 234 3.52 -15.46 17.26
CA LEU A 234 2.64 -15.12 18.38
C LEU A 234 2.80 -16.10 19.55
N THR A 235 2.60 -15.59 20.76
CA THR A 235 2.40 -16.43 21.96
C THR A 235 1.03 -17.13 21.91
N ASP A 236 0.81 -18.09 22.83
CA ASP A 236 -0.49 -18.74 22.99
C ASP A 236 -1.61 -17.74 23.34
N GLN A 237 -1.31 -16.76 24.20
CA GLN A 237 -2.25 -15.70 24.56
C GLN A 237 -2.59 -14.85 23.33
N GLU A 238 -1.58 -14.37 22.60
CA GLU A 238 -1.76 -13.56 21.39
C GLU A 238 -2.54 -14.33 20.31
N SER A 239 -2.31 -15.64 20.18
CA SER A 239 -3.03 -16.50 19.23
C SER A 239 -4.51 -16.65 19.59
N ARG A 240 -4.82 -16.80 20.89
CA ARG A 240 -6.23 -16.82 21.37
C ARG A 240 -6.91 -15.47 21.11
N ILE A 241 -6.25 -14.36 21.44
CA ILE A 241 -6.77 -13.01 21.20
C ILE A 241 -6.95 -12.74 19.71
N GLN A 242 -6.04 -13.20 18.85
CA GLN A 242 -6.20 -13.12 17.39
C GLN A 242 -7.53 -13.78 16.95
N THR A 243 -7.83 -14.99 17.45
CA THR A 243 -9.07 -15.70 17.11
C THR A 243 -10.31 -14.94 17.55
N GLU A 244 -10.29 -14.35 18.75
CA GLU A 244 -11.40 -13.54 19.27
C GLU A 244 -11.62 -12.28 18.45
N ILE A 245 -10.54 -11.55 18.14
CA ILE A 245 -10.60 -10.33 17.32
C ILE A 245 -11.13 -10.64 15.92
N SER A 246 -10.73 -11.74 15.30
CA SER A 246 -11.28 -12.14 13.99
C SER A 246 -12.80 -12.31 14.01
N GLN A 247 -13.42 -12.64 15.15
CA GLN A 247 -14.89 -12.70 15.26
C GLN A 247 -15.54 -11.31 15.23
N MET A 248 -14.85 -10.27 15.69
CA MET A 248 -15.39 -8.90 15.78
C MET A 248 -15.67 -8.28 14.41
N PHE A 249 -15.03 -8.81 13.35
CA PHE A 249 -15.22 -8.34 11.99
C PHE A 249 -16.32 -9.10 11.22
N LYS A 250 -16.96 -10.10 11.84
CA LYS A 250 -18.08 -10.81 11.21
C LYS A 250 -19.26 -9.88 10.97
N GLY A 251 -19.74 -9.84 9.73
CA GLY A 251 -20.87 -8.97 9.33
C GLY A 251 -20.50 -7.51 9.12
N VAL A 252 -19.23 -7.12 9.32
CA VAL A 252 -18.74 -5.78 9.01
C VAL A 252 -18.26 -5.73 7.56
N LYS A 253 -18.47 -4.61 6.87
CA LYS A 253 -17.84 -4.40 5.55
C LYS A 253 -16.34 -4.18 5.76
N THR A 254 -15.51 -5.08 5.23
CA THR A 254 -14.07 -5.16 5.54
C THR A 254 -13.17 -4.53 4.48
N HIS A 255 -13.76 -3.86 3.49
CA HIS A 255 -13.06 -3.13 2.45
C HIS A 255 -13.85 -1.88 2.06
N TRP A 256 -13.18 -0.94 1.40
CA TRP A 256 -13.76 0.34 1.00
C TRP A 256 -13.70 0.56 -0.52
N GLU A 257 -13.76 -0.53 -1.28
CA GLU A 257 -13.84 -0.44 -2.74
C GLU A 257 -15.13 0.33 -3.12
N GLY A 258 -15.00 1.24 -4.08
CA GLY A 258 -16.10 2.11 -4.52
C GLY A 258 -16.28 3.40 -3.71
N VAL A 259 -15.79 3.51 -2.46
CA VAL A 259 -16.04 4.70 -1.62
C VAL A 259 -15.49 5.98 -2.25
N GLU A 260 -14.24 5.96 -2.69
CA GLU A 260 -13.61 7.13 -3.32
C GLU A 260 -14.27 7.49 -4.65
N ILE A 261 -14.68 6.48 -5.41
CA ILE A 261 -15.38 6.66 -6.70
C ILE A 261 -16.74 7.31 -6.48
N THR A 262 -17.48 6.86 -5.47
CA THR A 262 -18.77 7.45 -5.11
C THR A 262 -18.58 8.89 -4.67
N LYS A 263 -17.59 9.19 -3.81
CA LYS A 263 -17.27 10.56 -3.39
C LYS A 263 -16.91 11.45 -4.58
N TYR A 264 -16.07 10.98 -5.49
CA TYR A 264 -15.72 11.71 -6.71
C TYR A 264 -16.94 11.98 -7.58
N ARG A 265 -17.79 10.97 -7.83
CA ARG A 265 -18.98 11.12 -8.69
C ARG A 265 -20.00 12.09 -8.10
N GLN A 266 -20.05 12.22 -6.78
CA GLN A 266 -20.92 13.19 -6.09
C GLN A 266 -20.40 14.62 -6.25
N ASP A 267 -19.11 14.85 -6.04
CA ASP A 267 -18.51 16.18 -6.14
C ASP A 267 -17.00 16.07 -6.49
N PRO A 268 -16.64 16.11 -7.79
CA PRO A 268 -15.26 15.98 -8.23
C PRO A 268 -14.35 17.08 -7.68
N LYS A 269 -14.87 18.30 -7.54
CA LYS A 269 -14.09 19.46 -7.05
C LYS A 269 -13.80 19.28 -5.56
N LYS A 270 -14.82 18.99 -4.75
CA LYS A 270 -14.64 18.73 -3.32
C LYS A 270 -13.77 17.50 -3.05
N PHE A 271 -13.86 16.46 -3.89
CA PHE A 271 -12.97 15.30 -3.78
C PHE A 271 -11.51 15.69 -4.01
N ALA A 272 -11.21 16.47 -5.05
CA ALA A 272 -9.87 16.97 -5.31
C ALA A 272 -9.38 17.90 -4.19
N ASP A 273 -10.22 18.83 -3.73
CA ASP A 273 -9.88 19.77 -2.66
C ASP A 273 -9.61 19.04 -1.33
N ASN A 274 -10.40 18.03 -0.98
CA ASN A 274 -10.18 17.22 0.22
C ASN A 274 -8.89 16.38 0.16
N LEU A 275 -8.53 15.87 -1.03
CA LEU A 275 -7.26 15.15 -1.23
C LEU A 275 -6.05 16.07 -1.13
N LEU A 276 -6.19 17.33 -1.55
CA LEU A 276 -5.13 18.32 -1.61
C LEU A 276 -4.91 19.06 -0.28
N TYR A 277 -6.00 19.46 0.37
CA TYR A 277 -6.00 20.44 1.45
C TYR A 277 -6.67 19.95 2.72
N GLY A 278 -7.23 18.75 2.69
CA GLY A 278 -8.11 18.26 3.74
C GLY A 278 -9.51 18.88 3.71
N PRO A 279 -10.37 18.49 4.67
CA PRO A 279 -11.72 19.02 4.72
C PRO A 279 -11.63 20.53 4.96
N GLN A 280 -12.17 21.30 4.02
CA GLN A 280 -12.37 22.73 4.20
C GLN A 280 -13.71 22.90 4.94
N GLU A 281 -13.69 23.64 6.06
CA GLU A 281 -14.90 23.99 6.84
C GLU A 281 -15.90 24.82 6.03
#